data_AF-A0A946AKI1-F1
#
_entry.id   AF-A0A946AKI1-F1
#
_cell.length_a   1.000
_cell.length_b   1.000
_cell.length_c   1.000
_cell.angle_alpha   90.00
_cell.angle_beta   90.00
_cell.angle_gamma   90.00
#
_symmetry.space_group_name_H-M   'P 1'
#
loop_
_entity.id
_entity.type
_entity.pdbx_description
1 polymer ?
#
loop_
_entity_poly.entity_id
_entity_poly.type
_entity_poly.pdbx_seq_one_letter_code
_entity_poly.pdbx_strand_id
1 'polypeptide(L)'
;RQTDKHHNFTLLCTDLSEISLFAKVENWAYRLIKSLTPGPYTFILQATREVPKRLQNPKRRTIGLRVPDHAIVNAMLGALGEPIMSSTLLLPGDDIPLTDVYEIEERIGNDVDLIIAGDSAGITPTTVVDLSSGTIDVLRVGLGDVSALE
;
A
#
# COMPACT_ATOMS: atom_id res chain seq x y z
N ARG A 1 12.37 -9.40 -1.14
CA ARG A 1 12.00 -8.15 -1.87
C ARG A 1 13.19 -7.27 -2.32
N GLN A 2 14.31 -7.19 -1.58
CA GLN A 2 15.49 -6.35 -1.94
C GLN A 2 15.12 -4.89 -2.32
N THR A 3 14.39 -4.21 -1.45
CA THR A 3 13.94 -2.83 -1.69
C THR A 3 15.12 -1.85 -1.67
N ASP A 4 15.10 -0.85 -2.53
CA ASP A 4 16.03 0.27 -2.45
C ASP A 4 15.63 1.28 -1.35
N LYS A 5 16.49 2.28 -1.12
CA LYS A 5 16.28 3.35 -0.13
C LYS A 5 15.19 4.36 -0.50
N HIS A 6 14.66 4.28 -1.72
CA HIS A 6 13.62 5.18 -2.24
C HIS A 6 12.22 4.56 -2.17
N HIS A 7 12.14 3.23 -1.99
CA HIS A 7 10.90 2.50 -1.81
C HIS A 7 10.10 3.03 -0.61
N ASN A 8 8.81 3.27 -0.81
CA ASN A 8 7.89 3.53 0.28
C ASN A 8 7.24 2.20 0.67
N PHE A 9 7.43 1.76 1.92
CA PHE A 9 6.58 0.74 2.49
C PHE A 9 5.14 1.25 2.57
N THR A 10 4.19 0.32 2.52
CA THR A 10 2.77 0.65 2.60
C THR A 10 2.20 0.13 3.91
N LEU A 11 1.46 0.95 4.63
CA LEU A 11 0.58 0.50 5.71
C LEU A 11 -0.80 0.23 5.10
N LEU A 12 -1.27 -1.00 5.28
CA LEU A 12 -2.64 -1.38 4.99
C LEU A 12 -3.48 -0.98 6.21
N CYS A 13 -4.48 -0.13 5.97
CA CYS A 13 -5.34 0.43 6.99
C CYS A 13 -6.78 -0.01 6.78
N THR A 14 -7.57 -0.07 7.84
CA THR A 14 -9.01 -0.41 7.80
C THR A 14 -9.83 0.70 7.15
N ASP A 15 -9.47 1.95 7.38
CA ASP A 15 -10.19 3.12 6.91
C ASP A 15 -9.36 4.42 6.97
N LEU A 16 -10.00 5.54 6.61
CA LEU A 16 -9.38 6.86 6.62
C LEU A 16 -9.05 7.41 8.01
N SER A 17 -9.81 7.00 9.03
CA SER A 17 -9.57 7.41 10.40
C SER A 17 -8.23 6.85 10.86
N GLU A 18 -7.97 5.58 10.55
CA GLU A 18 -6.68 4.95 10.82
C GLU A 18 -5.55 5.58 10.01
N ILE A 19 -5.76 5.88 8.72
CA ILE A 19 -4.78 6.63 7.90
C ILE A 19 -4.35 7.94 8.58
N SER A 20 -5.31 8.66 9.17
CA SER A 20 -5.07 9.97 9.79
C SER A 20 -4.22 9.89 11.07
N LEU A 21 -4.05 8.69 11.65
CA LEU A 21 -3.12 8.47 12.77
C LEU A 21 -1.66 8.40 12.28
N PHE A 22 -1.44 7.79 11.11
CA PHE A 22 -0.10 7.51 10.58
C PHE A 22 0.41 8.56 9.61
N ALA A 23 -0.46 9.38 9.03
CA ALA A 23 -0.06 10.48 8.16
C ALA A 23 -0.79 11.78 8.44
N LYS A 24 -0.12 12.88 8.10
CA LYS A 24 -0.74 14.19 8.03
C LYS A 24 -1.60 14.26 6.77
N VAL A 25 -2.89 14.49 6.96
CA VAL A 25 -3.86 14.57 5.86
C VAL A 25 -4.50 15.95 5.87
N GLU A 26 -4.31 16.71 4.79
CA GLU A 26 -4.98 17.98 4.59
C GLU A 26 -6.44 17.79 4.19
N ASN A 27 -7.30 18.79 4.42
CA ASN A 27 -8.74 18.67 4.17
C ASN A 27 -9.09 18.28 2.73
N TRP A 28 -8.34 18.77 1.74
CA TRP A 28 -8.57 18.43 0.33
C TRP A 28 -8.14 16.98 0.05
N ALA A 29 -6.98 16.56 0.57
CA ALA A 29 -6.46 15.21 0.43
C ALA A 29 -7.39 14.19 1.10
N TYR A 30 -7.95 14.54 2.26
CA TYR A 30 -8.94 13.71 2.95
C TYR A 30 -10.17 13.44 2.08
N ARG A 31 -10.72 14.47 1.42
CA ARG A 31 -11.88 14.32 0.53
C ARG A 31 -11.55 13.44 -0.67
N LEU A 32 -10.36 13.62 -1.24
CA LEU A 32 -9.89 12.82 -2.36
C LEU A 32 -9.72 11.35 -1.98
N ILE A 33 -8.99 11.07 -0.89
CA ILE A 33 -8.79 9.71 -0.39
C ILE A 33 -10.15 9.07 -0.13
N LYS A 34 -11.10 9.80 0.47
CA LYS A 34 -12.44 9.30 0.78
C LYS A 34 -13.21 8.88 -0.47
N SER A 35 -13.09 9.60 -1.58
CA SER A 35 -13.75 9.22 -2.83
C SER A 35 -13.10 8.02 -3.52
N LEU A 36 -11.88 7.67 -3.15
CA LEU A 36 -11.07 6.62 -3.78
C LEU A 36 -10.82 5.41 -2.87
N THR A 37 -11.41 5.38 -1.67
CA THR A 37 -11.23 4.31 -0.69
C THR A 37 -12.57 3.76 -0.18
N PRO A 38 -12.65 2.44 0.07
CA PRO A 38 -11.63 1.42 -0.18
C PRO A 38 -11.38 1.23 -1.69
N GLY A 39 -10.19 0.78 -2.09
CA GLY A 39 -9.90 0.65 -3.51
C GLY A 39 -8.44 0.37 -3.89
N PRO A 40 -8.16 0.31 -5.21
CA PRO A 40 -6.86 -0.06 -5.76
C PRO A 40 -5.87 1.13 -5.78
N TYR A 41 -5.79 1.90 -4.69
CA TYR A 41 -4.92 3.06 -4.57
C TYR A 41 -3.91 2.90 -3.43
N THR A 42 -2.75 3.51 -3.61
CA THR A 42 -1.75 3.72 -2.58
C THR A 42 -1.41 5.20 -2.52
N PHE A 43 -1.64 5.83 -1.38
CA PHE A 43 -1.39 7.25 -1.18
C PHE A 43 -0.06 7.45 -0.46
N ILE A 44 0.81 8.29 -1.00
CA ILE A 44 2.03 8.71 -0.32
C ILE A 44 1.76 10.03 0.40
N LEU A 45 1.93 10.02 1.72
CA LEU A 45 1.66 11.17 2.58
C LEU A 45 2.81 11.42 3.55
N GLN A 46 2.85 12.60 4.16
CA GLN A 46 3.81 12.94 5.21
C GLN A 46 3.51 12.11 6.46
N ALA A 47 4.48 11.32 6.92
CA ALA A 47 4.31 10.45 8.08
C ALA A 47 4.21 11.26 9.38
N THR A 48 3.40 10.79 10.32
CA THR A 48 3.37 11.29 11.70
C THR A 48 4.54 10.71 12.51
N ARG A 49 4.55 10.98 13.82
CA ARG A 49 5.52 10.39 14.74
C ARG A 49 5.19 8.95 15.12
N GLU A 50 3.94 8.51 14.90
CA GLU A 50 3.49 7.14 15.17
C GLU A 50 4.15 6.13 14.24
N VAL A 51 4.51 6.55 13.03
CA VAL A 51 5.20 5.67 12.07
C VAL A 51 6.67 5.50 12.49
N PRO A 52 7.17 4.29 12.76
CA PRO A 52 8.58 4.06 13.06
C PRO A 52 9.48 4.58 11.95
N LYS A 53 10.60 5.25 12.30
CA LYS A 53 11.52 5.84 11.32
C LYS A 53 12.01 4.87 10.25
N ARG A 54 12.15 3.58 10.59
CA ARG A 54 12.57 2.51 9.67
C ARG A 54 11.57 2.23 8.54
N LEU A 55 10.30 2.58 8.73
CA LEU A 55 9.25 2.41 7.72
C LEU A 55 9.04 3.68 6.88
N GLN A 56 9.50 4.83 7.36
CA GLN A 56 9.40 6.09 6.64
C GLN A 56 10.45 6.14 5.52
N ASN A 57 10.10 6.81 4.41
CA ASN A 57 11.11 7.21 3.44
C ASN A 57 12.15 8.11 4.14
N PRO A 58 13.44 7.75 4.13
CA PRO A 58 14.45 8.40 4.97
C PRO A 58 14.69 9.87 4.60
N LYS A 59 14.50 10.24 3.32
CA LYS A 59 14.72 11.60 2.83
C LYS A 59 13.45 12.45 2.91
N ARG A 60 12.32 11.89 2.46
CA ARG A 60 11.06 12.64 2.32
C ARG A 60 10.18 12.59 3.56
N ARG A 61 10.46 11.67 4.49
CA ARG A 61 9.66 11.39 5.69
C ARG A 61 8.20 11.02 5.36
N THR A 62 8.03 10.33 4.24
CA THR A 62 6.73 9.88 3.72
C THR A 62 6.46 8.42 4.06
N ILE A 63 5.20 8.02 3.98
CA ILE A 63 4.75 6.62 4.10
C ILE A 63 3.67 6.36 3.05
N GLY A 64 3.64 5.15 2.50
CA GLY A 64 2.53 4.68 1.66
C GLY A 64 1.37 4.20 2.53
N LEU A 65 0.14 4.52 2.14
CA LEU A 65 -1.07 4.16 2.87
C LEU A 65 -2.12 3.63 1.90
N ARG A 66 -2.82 2.56 2.29
CA ARG A 66 -3.84 1.91 1.46
C ARG A 66 -4.99 1.42 2.32
N VAL A 67 -6.22 1.69 1.88
CA VAL A 67 -7.42 1.01 2.37
C VAL A 67 -7.82 -0.05 1.34
N PRO A 68 -7.54 -1.34 1.59
CA PRO A 68 -7.77 -2.39 0.61
C PRO A 68 -9.25 -2.77 0.52
N ASP A 69 -9.74 -3.00 -0.69
CA ASP A 69 -11.03 -3.63 -0.93
C ASP A 69 -10.85 -5.15 -1.16
N HIS A 70 -10.51 -5.88 -0.09
CA HIS A 70 -10.28 -7.33 -0.16
C HIS A 70 -10.67 -8.02 1.15
N ALA A 71 -11.57 -9.00 1.07
CA ALA A 71 -12.18 -9.64 2.25
C ALA A 71 -11.15 -10.28 3.20
N ILE A 72 -10.18 -11.04 2.65
CA ILE A 72 -9.12 -11.66 3.47
C ILE A 72 -8.29 -10.59 4.21
N VAL A 73 -7.87 -9.53 3.52
CA VAL A 73 -7.05 -8.47 4.11
C VAL A 73 -7.83 -7.72 5.19
N ASN A 74 -9.11 -7.44 4.94
CA ASN A 74 -9.99 -6.79 5.92
C ASN A 74 -10.22 -7.67 7.16
N ALA A 75 -10.36 -9.00 6.98
CA ALA A 75 -10.45 -9.93 8.10
C ALA A 75 -9.14 -9.96 8.93
N MET A 76 -7.98 -9.94 8.27
CA MET A 76 -6.68 -9.89 8.94
C MET A 76 -6.49 -8.58 9.72
N LEU A 77 -6.79 -7.44 9.11
CA LEU A 77 -6.74 -6.13 9.78
C LEU A 77 -7.68 -6.07 10.98
N GLY A 78 -8.92 -6.57 10.82
CA GLY A 78 -9.90 -6.61 11.90
C GLY A 78 -9.50 -7.53 13.05
N ALA A 79 -8.87 -8.66 12.76
CA ALA A 79 -8.37 -9.58 13.78
C ALA A 79 -7.12 -9.04 14.51
N LEU A 80 -6.25 -8.34 13.80
CA LEU A 80 -5.03 -7.77 14.35
C LEU A 80 -5.31 -6.50 15.17
N GLY A 81 -6.26 -5.67 14.73
CA GLY A 81 -6.60 -4.40 15.39
C GLY A 81 -5.59 -3.27 15.20
N GLU A 82 -4.63 -3.45 14.29
CA GLU A 82 -3.62 -2.44 13.92
C GLU A 82 -3.26 -2.58 12.42
N PRO A 83 -2.58 -1.58 11.81
CA PRO A 83 -2.21 -1.65 10.41
C PRO A 83 -1.17 -2.73 10.11
N ILE A 84 -1.27 -3.32 8.92
CA ILE A 84 -0.27 -4.28 8.42
C ILE A 84 0.70 -3.57 7.48
N MET A 85 2.00 -3.64 7.78
CA MET A 85 3.03 -3.22 6.84
C MET A 85 3.12 -4.22 5.68
N SER A 86 3.06 -3.72 4.45
CA SER A 86 3.09 -4.53 3.24
C SER A 86 3.90 -3.90 2.11
N SER A 87 4.23 -4.73 1.14
CA SER A 87 4.75 -4.34 -0.17
C SER A 87 4.19 -5.29 -1.22
N THR A 88 4.12 -4.84 -2.48
CA THR A 88 3.79 -5.74 -3.59
C THR A 88 4.81 -6.87 -3.68
N LEU A 89 4.31 -8.11 -3.79
CA LEU A 89 5.13 -9.33 -3.94
C LEU A 89 5.71 -9.41 -5.37
N LEU A 90 6.64 -8.51 -5.66
CA LEU A 90 7.44 -8.48 -6.89
C LEU A 90 8.84 -8.93 -6.52
N LEU A 91 9.24 -10.15 -6.92
CA LEU A 91 10.56 -10.67 -6.59
C LEU A 91 11.66 -10.01 -7.44
N PRO A 92 12.92 -9.98 -6.96
CA PRO A 92 14.02 -9.43 -7.74
C PRO A 92 14.18 -10.15 -9.08
N GLY A 93 14.18 -9.39 -10.17
CA GLY A 93 14.29 -9.92 -11.54
C GLY A 93 12.95 -10.18 -12.23
N ASP A 94 11.83 -10.12 -11.50
CA ASP A 94 10.49 -10.28 -12.10
C ASP A 94 9.95 -8.93 -12.60
N ASP A 95 9.23 -8.97 -13.71
CA ASP A 95 8.54 -7.79 -14.28
C ASP A 95 7.11 -7.64 -13.73
N ILE A 96 6.50 -8.73 -13.27
CA ILE A 96 5.13 -8.77 -12.75
C ILE A 96 5.07 -9.39 -11.35
N PRO A 97 4.11 -8.97 -10.50
CA PRO A 97 3.94 -9.57 -9.19
C PRO A 97 3.57 -11.05 -9.27
N LEU A 98 4.04 -11.84 -8.31
CA LEU A 98 3.60 -13.22 -8.15
C LEU A 98 2.16 -13.26 -7.65
N THR A 99 1.34 -14.07 -8.32
CA THR A 99 -0.09 -14.23 -8.02
C THR A 99 -0.53 -15.69 -7.93
N ASP A 100 0.28 -16.63 -8.43
CA ASP A 100 0.02 -18.06 -8.32
C ASP A 100 0.58 -18.59 -7.00
N VAL A 101 -0.29 -19.24 -6.21
CA VAL A 101 0.09 -19.73 -4.87
C VAL A 101 1.12 -20.85 -4.92
N TYR A 102 1.09 -21.71 -5.94
CA TYR A 102 2.04 -22.80 -6.09
C TYR A 102 3.42 -22.27 -6.48
N GLU A 103 3.48 -21.28 -7.37
CA GLU A 103 4.73 -20.60 -7.70
C GLU A 103 5.31 -19.85 -6.48
N ILE A 104 4.45 -19.20 -5.67
CA ILE A 104 4.88 -18.52 -4.45
C ILE A 104 5.49 -19.52 -3.45
N GLU A 105 4.81 -20.64 -3.20
CA GLU A 105 5.30 -21.71 -2.33
C GLU A 105 6.65 -22.26 -2.82
N GLU A 106 6.76 -22.55 -4.12
CA GLU A 106 7.99 -23.07 -4.72
C GLU A 106 9.16 -22.10 -4.58
N ARG A 107 8.94 -20.81 -4.84
CA ARG A 107 10.02 -19.81 -4.91
C ARG A 107 10.43 -19.27 -3.55
N ILE A 108 9.49 -19.08 -2.63
CA ILE A 108 9.73 -18.39 -1.35
C ILE A 108 9.07 -19.06 -0.14
N GLY A 109 8.48 -20.25 -0.26
CA GLY A 109 7.80 -20.92 0.86
C GLY A 109 8.69 -21.14 2.10
N ASN A 110 10.00 -21.26 1.89
CA ASN A 110 10.98 -21.37 2.99
C ASN A 110 11.45 -20.02 3.56
N ASP A 111 11.13 -18.90 2.90
CA ASP A 111 11.52 -17.54 3.29
C ASP A 111 10.40 -16.79 4.02
N VAL A 112 9.20 -17.38 4.11
CA VAL A 112 8.01 -16.77 4.73
C VAL A 112 7.39 -17.73 5.75
N ASP A 113 6.82 -17.18 6.82
CA ASP A 113 6.19 -17.99 7.87
C ASP A 113 4.81 -18.52 7.45
N LEU A 114 4.14 -17.86 6.50
CA LEU A 114 2.76 -18.18 6.10
C LEU A 114 2.46 -17.68 4.68
N ILE A 115 1.77 -18.52 3.91
CA ILE A 115 1.14 -18.17 2.64
C ILE A 115 -0.38 -18.35 2.79
N ILE A 116 -1.15 -17.33 2.42
CA ILE A 116 -2.62 -17.37 2.47
C ILE A 116 -3.15 -17.43 1.04
N ALA A 117 -3.70 -18.58 0.67
CA ALA A 117 -4.36 -18.76 -0.62
C ALA A 117 -5.71 -18.01 -0.62
N GLY A 118 -5.94 -17.21 -1.66
CA GLY A 118 -7.21 -16.55 -1.93
C GLY A 118 -7.47 -16.53 -3.43
N ASP A 119 -8.55 -15.86 -3.83
CA ASP A 119 -8.82 -15.61 -5.24
C ASP A 119 -7.73 -14.71 -5.83
N SER A 120 -7.44 -14.86 -7.14
CA SER A 120 -6.43 -14.05 -7.80
C SER A 120 -6.80 -12.57 -7.74
N ALA A 121 -5.95 -11.76 -7.11
CA ALA A 121 -6.08 -10.30 -7.06
C ALA A 121 -5.64 -9.61 -8.36
N GLY A 122 -5.30 -10.37 -9.40
CA GLY A 122 -4.75 -9.88 -10.65
C GLY A 122 -3.29 -9.43 -10.54
N ILE A 123 -2.66 -9.19 -11.70
CA ILE A 123 -1.25 -8.77 -11.79
C ILE A 123 -1.07 -7.25 -11.82
N THR A 124 -2.15 -6.50 -12.06
CA THR A 124 -2.11 -5.04 -12.17
C THR A 124 -1.99 -4.42 -10.77
N PRO A 125 -0.93 -3.64 -10.49
CA PRO A 125 -0.71 -3.08 -9.17
C PRO A 125 -1.66 -1.90 -8.89
N THR A 126 -1.63 -1.39 -7.66
CA THR A 126 -2.34 -0.18 -7.29
C THR A 126 -1.83 1.04 -8.04
N THR A 127 -2.73 1.99 -8.30
CA THR A 127 -2.36 3.35 -8.69
C THR A 127 -1.71 4.04 -7.50
N VAL A 128 -0.54 4.64 -7.70
CA VAL A 128 0.23 5.32 -6.64
C VAL A 128 0.10 6.82 -6.84
N VAL A 129 -0.49 7.48 -5.85
CA VAL A 129 -0.74 8.93 -5.84
C VAL A 129 0.05 9.54 -4.69
N ASP A 130 0.93 10.48 -5.01
CA ASP A 130 1.66 11.25 -4.02
C ASP A 130 0.91 12.54 -3.71
N LEU A 131 0.60 12.70 -2.42
CA LEU A 131 -0.13 13.84 -1.87
C LEU A 131 0.74 14.57 -0.83
N SER A 132 2.02 14.21 -0.71
CA SER A 132 2.90 14.66 0.38
C SER A 132 3.48 16.06 0.17
N SER A 133 3.35 16.61 -1.03
CA SER A 133 3.83 17.93 -1.49
C SER A 133 2.76 19.03 -1.45
N GLY A 134 1.51 18.69 -1.13
CA GLY A 134 0.37 19.63 -1.24
C GLY A 134 -0.26 19.67 -2.65
N THR A 135 0.24 18.86 -3.58
CA THR A 135 -0.30 18.66 -4.94
C THR A 135 -0.69 17.21 -5.15
N ILE A 136 -1.41 16.92 -6.23
CA ILE A 136 -1.71 15.55 -6.68
C ILE A 136 -0.67 15.17 -7.73
N ASP A 137 0.19 14.20 -7.40
CA ASP A 137 1.19 13.68 -8.33
C ASP A 137 0.99 12.17 -8.53
N VAL A 138 0.58 11.75 -9.74
CA VAL A 138 0.43 10.32 -10.06
C VAL A 138 1.81 9.72 -10.37
N LEU A 139 2.33 8.89 -9.46
CA LEU A 139 3.65 8.26 -9.61
C LEU A 139 3.61 6.95 -10.39
N ARG A 140 2.46 6.27 -10.36
CA ARG A 140 2.22 5.04 -11.11
C ARG A 140 0.75 4.91 -11.43
N VAL A 141 0.42 4.74 -12.70
CA VAL A 141 -0.91 4.32 -13.14
C VAL A 141 -1.03 2.80 -12.97
N GLY A 142 -2.02 2.36 -12.21
CA GLY A 142 -2.32 0.95 -11.96
C GLY A 142 -3.80 0.68 -12.20
N LEU A 143 -4.41 -0.16 -11.37
CA LEU A 143 -5.82 -0.54 -11.50
C LEU A 143 -6.81 0.60 -11.12
N GLY A 144 -6.37 1.58 -10.34
CA GLY A 144 -7.20 2.73 -9.96
C GLY A 144 -7.30 3.75 -11.09
N ASP A 145 -8.53 4.16 -11.41
CA ASP A 145 -8.81 5.23 -12.37
C ASP A 145 -8.14 6.55 -11.96
N VAL A 146 -7.54 7.21 -12.94
CA VAL A 146 -6.81 8.48 -12.79
C VAL A 146 -7.50 9.63 -13.50
N SER A 147 -8.58 9.42 -14.25
CA SER A 147 -9.26 10.49 -15.00
C SER A 147 -9.76 11.64 -14.12
N ALA A 148 -10.00 11.39 -12.83
CA ALA A 148 -10.39 12.43 -11.86
C ALA A 148 -9.20 13.07 -11.11
N LEU A 149 -7.96 12.63 -11.39
CA LEU A 149 -6.71 13.10 -10.78
C LEU A 149 -5.90 14.03 -11.68
N GLU A 150 -6.30 14.15 -12.96
CA GLU A 150 -5.70 14.99 -14.00
C GLU A 150 -6.34 16.38 -14.09
#